data_AF-A0A1E7DK34-F1
#
_entry.id   AF-A0A1E7DK34-F1
#
_cell.length_a   1.000
_cell.length_b   1.000
_cell.length_c   1.000
_cell.angle_alpha   90.00
_cell.angle_beta   90.00
_cell.angle_gamma   90.00
#
_symmetry.space_group_name_H-M   'P 1'
#
loop_
_entity.id
_entity.type
_entity.pdbx_description
1 polymer ?
#
loop_
_entity_poly.entity_id
_entity_poly.type
_entity_poly.pdbx_seq_one_letter_code
_entity_poly.pdbx_strand_id
1 'polypeptide(L)'
;MASHSAAAYFKSIHPRQMIMHTTGKDSVSKMDMTVIADLNKRYHLPDEVVNVLVQYILLASLSLSHPSLFKIAMHWSRMNVATAEQAMNLVKKEHAKYKTLWMTDILHSKKKTGITVEMIRGAAYSNLTNEQLGAYIRELFSR
;
A
#
# COMPACT_ATOMS: atom_id res chain seq x y z
N MET A 1 -14.48 -2.39 -25.57
CA MET A 1 -13.16 -2.79 -25.06
C MET A 1 -13.25 -2.79 -23.55
N ALA A 2 -13.18 -3.97 -22.91
CA ALA A 2 -13.49 -4.13 -21.50
C ALA A 2 -12.54 -3.29 -20.64
N SER A 3 -13.09 -2.27 -19.97
CA SER A 3 -12.41 -1.57 -18.89
C SER A 3 -12.11 -2.59 -17.79
N HIS A 4 -10.92 -3.20 -17.81
CA HIS A 4 -10.48 -4.10 -16.76
C HIS A 4 -10.25 -3.26 -15.51
N SER A 5 -11.24 -3.20 -14.62
CA SER A 5 -11.11 -2.50 -13.35
C SER A 5 -10.03 -3.18 -12.51
N ALA A 6 -9.28 -2.42 -11.71
CA ALA A 6 -8.25 -3.00 -10.84
C ALA A 6 -8.84 -4.08 -9.89
N ALA A 7 -10.11 -3.96 -9.52
CA ALA A 7 -10.83 -4.97 -8.75
C ALA A 7 -10.97 -6.31 -9.48
N ALA A 8 -11.23 -6.29 -10.80
CA ALA A 8 -11.31 -7.51 -11.59
C ALA A 8 -9.96 -8.25 -11.63
N TYR A 9 -8.85 -7.51 -11.66
CA TYR A 9 -7.52 -8.10 -11.57
C TYR A 9 -7.32 -8.83 -10.22
N PHE A 10 -7.62 -8.19 -9.09
CA PHE A 10 -7.49 -8.83 -7.77
C PHE A 10 -8.41 -10.05 -7.58
N LYS A 11 -9.55 -10.09 -8.27
CA LYS A 11 -10.45 -11.26 -8.26
C LYS A 11 -9.92 -12.43 -9.08
N SER A 12 -9.13 -12.15 -10.10
CA SER A 12 -8.71 -13.14 -11.11
C SER A 12 -7.44 -13.90 -10.77
N ILE A 13 -6.68 -13.47 -9.75
CA ILE A 13 -5.38 -14.05 -9.40
C ILE A 13 -5.34 -14.56 -7.96
N HIS A 14 -4.41 -15.48 -7.69
CA HIS A 14 -4.17 -15.96 -6.34
C HIS A 14 -3.13 -15.12 -5.56
N PRO A 15 -3.16 -15.11 -4.21
CA PRO A 15 -2.21 -14.36 -3.39
C PRO A 15 -0.73 -14.62 -3.70
N ARG A 16 -0.39 -15.86 -4.05
CA ARG A 16 0.97 -16.20 -4.51
C ARG A 16 1.35 -15.42 -5.77
N GLN A 17 0.47 -15.39 -6.76
CA GLN A 17 0.70 -14.65 -8.01
C GLN A 17 0.74 -13.14 -7.74
N MET A 18 -0.07 -12.65 -6.79
CA MET A 18 -0.04 -11.24 -6.40
C MET A 18 1.35 -10.83 -5.88
N ILE A 19 1.97 -11.65 -5.01
CA ILE A 19 3.35 -11.39 -4.54
C ILE A 19 4.35 -11.37 -5.69
N MET A 20 4.26 -12.32 -6.62
CA MET A 20 5.14 -12.40 -7.78
C MET A 20 5.00 -11.16 -8.68
N HIS A 21 3.76 -10.80 -9.02
CA HIS A 21 3.47 -9.65 -9.86
C HIS A 21 3.88 -8.32 -9.22
N THR A 22 3.77 -8.18 -7.88
CA THR A 22 4.22 -6.96 -7.18
C THR A 22 5.73 -6.87 -7.03
N THR A 23 6.41 -7.99 -6.77
CA THR A 23 7.86 -8.00 -6.53
C THR A 23 8.69 -8.15 -7.80
N GLY A 24 8.08 -8.57 -8.91
CA GLY A 24 8.76 -8.90 -10.16
C GLY A 24 9.60 -10.18 -10.09
N LYS A 25 9.35 -11.03 -9.08
CA LYS A 25 10.09 -12.29 -8.87
C LYS A 25 9.30 -13.48 -9.39
N ASP A 26 10.01 -14.45 -9.96
CA ASP A 26 9.42 -15.70 -10.46
C ASP A 26 9.09 -16.71 -9.34
N SER A 27 9.45 -16.40 -8.09
CA SER A 27 9.21 -17.26 -6.94
C SER A 27 8.83 -16.48 -5.68
N VAL A 28 8.10 -17.15 -4.79
CA VAL A 28 7.66 -16.62 -3.50
C VAL A 28 8.39 -17.37 -2.38
N SER A 29 8.85 -16.66 -1.36
CA SER A 29 9.55 -17.28 -0.23
C SER A 29 8.59 -18.15 0.59
N LYS A 30 9.13 -19.18 1.28
CA LYS A 30 8.33 -20.00 2.21
C LYS A 30 7.71 -19.14 3.32
N MET A 31 8.42 -18.10 3.77
CA MET A 31 7.95 -17.20 4.82
C MET A 31 6.72 -16.41 4.35
N ASP A 32 6.77 -15.84 3.13
CA ASP A 32 5.64 -15.11 2.55
C ASP A 32 4.43 -16.03 2.33
N MET A 33 4.66 -17.28 1.90
CA MET A 33 3.60 -18.27 1.77
C MET A 33 2.93 -18.61 3.12
N THR A 34 3.72 -18.69 4.20
CA THR A 34 3.18 -18.86 5.56
C THR A 34 2.34 -17.66 5.96
N VAL A 35 2.79 -16.43 5.65
CA VAL A 35 2.02 -15.21 5.92
C VAL A 35 0.66 -15.23 5.21
N ILE A 36 0.62 -15.61 3.93
CA ILE A 36 -0.66 -15.78 3.20
C ILE A 36 -1.56 -16.81 3.88
N ALA A 37 -1.01 -17.96 4.26
CA ALA A 37 -1.78 -19.00 4.94
C ALA A 37 -2.36 -18.50 6.28
N ASP A 38 -1.61 -17.70 7.03
CA ASP A 38 -2.08 -17.08 8.27
C ASP A 38 -3.18 -16.05 8.02
N LEU A 39 -3.09 -15.24 6.96
CA LEU A 39 -4.13 -14.30 6.57
C LEU A 39 -5.46 -15.04 6.29
N ASN A 40 -5.39 -16.13 5.53
CA ASN A 40 -6.58 -16.91 5.19
C ASN A 40 -7.14 -17.68 6.40
N LYS A 41 -6.28 -18.35 7.18
CA LYS A 41 -6.73 -19.21 8.29
C LYS A 41 -7.18 -18.43 9.52
N ARG A 42 -6.49 -17.34 9.87
CA ARG A 42 -6.71 -16.61 11.13
C ARG A 42 -7.74 -15.52 11.00
N TYR A 43 -7.83 -14.89 9.83
CA TYR A 43 -8.68 -13.71 9.61
C TYR A 43 -9.81 -13.97 8.61
N HIS A 44 -9.86 -15.17 8.00
CA HIS A 44 -10.88 -15.59 7.05
C HIS A 44 -11.09 -14.60 5.90
N LEU A 45 -10.00 -13.95 5.47
CA LEU A 45 -10.06 -12.98 4.38
C LEU A 45 -10.12 -13.73 3.04
N PRO A 46 -11.04 -13.36 2.13
CA PRO A 46 -11.06 -13.89 0.78
C PRO A 46 -9.77 -13.55 0.01
N ASP A 47 -9.37 -14.41 -0.93
CA ASP A 47 -8.17 -14.22 -1.75
C ASP A 47 -8.15 -12.82 -2.41
N GLU A 48 -9.29 -12.34 -2.91
CA GLU A 48 -9.38 -11.01 -3.52
C GLU A 48 -9.07 -9.86 -2.55
N VAL A 49 -9.40 -10.00 -1.27
CA VAL A 49 -9.11 -9.03 -0.21
C VAL A 49 -7.65 -9.13 0.21
N VAL A 50 -7.14 -10.36 0.33
CA VAL A 50 -5.72 -10.61 0.63
C VAL A 50 -4.83 -10.05 -0.47
N ASN A 51 -5.22 -10.17 -1.74
CA ASN A 51 -4.49 -9.60 -2.87
C ASN A 51 -4.31 -8.09 -2.75
N VAL A 52 -5.38 -7.36 -2.42
CA VAL A 52 -5.34 -5.91 -2.21
C VAL A 52 -4.43 -5.56 -1.02
N LEU A 53 -4.55 -6.30 0.09
CA LEU A 53 -3.74 -6.06 1.28
C LEU A 53 -2.24 -6.32 1.04
N VAL A 54 -1.91 -7.44 0.40
CA VAL A 54 -0.54 -7.85 0.07
C VAL A 54 0.12 -6.82 -0.85
N GLN A 55 -0.57 -6.42 -1.93
CA GLN A 55 -0.05 -5.41 -2.83
C GLN A 55 0.18 -4.09 -2.10
N TYR A 56 -0.79 -3.64 -1.28
CA TYR A 56 -0.65 -2.42 -0.50
C TYR A 56 0.57 -2.46 0.44
N ILE A 57 0.73 -3.53 1.22
CA ILE A 57 1.85 -3.67 2.15
C ILE A 57 3.18 -3.74 1.42
N LEU A 58 3.29 -4.49 0.33
CA LEU A 58 4.52 -4.56 -0.46
C LEU A 58 4.91 -3.22 -1.07
N LEU A 59 3.94 -2.42 -1.53
CA LEU A 59 4.20 -1.07 -2.04
C LEU A 59 4.56 -0.07 -0.92
N ALA A 60 3.94 -0.21 0.26
CA ALA A 60 4.14 0.73 1.37
C ALA A 60 5.37 0.42 2.23
N SER A 61 5.73 -0.85 2.43
CA SER A 61 6.79 -1.29 3.35
C SER A 61 7.79 -2.29 2.76
N LEU A 62 7.66 -2.67 1.49
CA LEU A 62 8.55 -3.60 0.76
C LEU A 62 8.61 -5.05 1.29
N SER A 63 7.94 -5.35 2.41
CA SER A 63 7.98 -6.67 3.07
C SER A 63 6.64 -7.05 3.70
N LEU A 64 6.25 -8.32 3.55
CA LEU A 64 5.08 -8.92 4.21
C LEU A 64 5.34 -9.28 5.68
N SER A 65 6.58 -9.24 6.16
CA SER A 65 6.88 -9.38 7.59
C SER A 65 6.52 -8.12 8.40
N HIS A 66 6.08 -7.05 7.73
CA HIS A 66 5.82 -5.79 8.41
C HIS A 66 4.59 -5.89 9.35
N PRO A 67 4.69 -5.43 10.62
CA PRO A 67 3.62 -5.60 11.61
C PRO A 67 2.27 -4.97 11.24
N SER A 68 2.26 -3.96 10.35
CA SER A 68 1.00 -3.34 9.90
C SER A 68 0.11 -4.30 9.11
N LEU A 69 0.68 -5.31 8.44
CA LEU A 69 -0.08 -6.29 7.68
C LEU A 69 -1.13 -6.98 8.56
N PHE A 70 -0.69 -7.59 9.67
CA PHE A 70 -1.57 -8.30 10.58
C PHE A 70 -2.53 -7.38 11.34
N LYS A 71 -2.11 -6.13 11.64
CA LYS A 71 -2.98 -5.13 12.25
C LYS A 71 -4.15 -4.77 11.32
N ILE A 72 -3.86 -4.55 10.03
CA ILE A 72 -4.87 -4.23 9.02
C ILE A 72 -5.75 -5.45 8.75
N ALA A 73 -5.16 -6.64 8.62
CA ALA A 73 -5.92 -7.89 8.41
C ALA A 73 -6.93 -8.13 9.54
N MET A 74 -6.50 -7.97 10.80
CA MET A 74 -7.38 -8.06 11.97
C MET A 74 -8.51 -7.03 11.90
N HIS A 75 -8.20 -5.80 11.50
CA HIS A 75 -9.20 -4.75 11.39
C HIS A 75 -10.23 -5.05 10.29
N TRP A 76 -9.78 -5.46 9.11
CA TRP A 76 -10.64 -5.81 7.98
C TRP A 76 -11.51 -7.02 8.26
N SER A 77 -10.97 -8.02 8.95
CA SER A 77 -11.73 -9.18 9.42
C SER A 77 -12.88 -8.77 10.35
N ARG A 78 -12.63 -7.89 11.32
CA ARG A 78 -13.68 -7.34 12.21
C ARG A 78 -14.73 -6.52 11.47
N MET A 79 -14.35 -5.89 10.36
CA MET A 79 -15.26 -5.13 9.51
C MET A 79 -15.99 -5.98 8.47
N ASN A 80 -15.76 -7.30 8.45
CA ASN A 80 -16.31 -8.23 7.45
C ASN A 80 -16.04 -7.78 6.01
N VAL A 81 -14.82 -7.31 5.73
CA VAL A 81 -14.40 -6.95 4.37
C VAL A 81 -14.31 -8.22 3.54
N ALA A 82 -15.12 -8.31 2.49
CA ALA A 82 -15.27 -9.53 1.71
C ALA A 82 -14.91 -9.35 0.22
N THR A 83 -14.76 -8.11 -0.26
CA THR A 83 -14.54 -7.84 -1.70
C THR A 83 -13.32 -6.97 -1.95
N ALA A 84 -12.70 -7.12 -3.12
CA ALA A 84 -11.60 -6.28 -3.56
C ALA A 84 -11.98 -4.80 -3.57
N GLU A 85 -13.21 -4.44 -3.98
CA GLU A 85 -13.69 -3.06 -4.00
C GLU A 85 -13.73 -2.44 -2.60
N GLN A 86 -14.25 -3.17 -1.60
CA GLN A 86 -14.27 -2.72 -0.22
C GLN A 86 -12.86 -2.53 0.33
N ALA A 87 -11.98 -3.50 0.10
CA ALA A 87 -10.58 -3.44 0.49
C ALA A 87 -9.86 -2.24 -0.15
N MET A 88 -10.04 -2.02 -1.46
CA MET A 88 -9.47 -0.89 -2.17
C MET A 88 -9.97 0.46 -1.62
N ASN A 89 -11.25 0.55 -1.26
CA ASN A 89 -11.81 1.76 -0.65
C ASN A 89 -11.23 2.03 0.73
N LEU A 90 -10.99 0.98 1.53
CA LEU A 90 -10.32 1.11 2.82
C LEU A 90 -8.86 1.54 2.63
N VAL A 91 -8.12 0.93 1.71
CA VAL A 91 -6.75 1.36 1.38
C VAL A 91 -6.71 2.82 0.97
N LYS A 92 -7.65 3.32 0.15
CA LYS A 92 -7.71 4.74 -0.22
C LYS A 92 -7.89 5.66 1.00
N LYS A 93 -8.77 5.28 1.94
CA LYS A 93 -9.00 6.04 3.17
C LYS A 93 -7.79 5.98 4.10
N GLU A 94 -7.19 4.80 4.25
CA GLU A 94 -6.04 4.61 5.11
C GLU A 94 -4.80 5.28 4.53
N HIS A 95 -4.54 5.16 3.23
CA HIS A 95 -3.42 5.82 2.59
C HIS A 95 -3.62 7.34 2.58
N ALA A 96 -4.84 7.88 2.41
CA ALA A 96 -5.09 9.30 2.61
C ALA A 96 -4.84 9.74 4.07
N LYS A 97 -5.27 8.95 5.05
CA LYS A 97 -5.08 9.23 6.47
C LYS A 97 -3.60 9.13 6.88
N TYR A 98 -2.90 8.08 6.49
CA TYR A 98 -1.45 7.95 6.68
C TYR A 98 -0.73 9.03 5.87
N LYS A 99 -1.26 9.45 4.70
CA LYS A 99 -0.77 10.59 3.91
C LYS A 99 -1.00 11.94 4.61
N THR A 100 -1.98 12.05 5.50
CA THR A 100 -2.15 13.27 6.31
C THR A 100 -1.29 13.20 7.56
N LEU A 101 -1.20 12.04 8.22
CA LEU A 101 -0.47 11.86 9.48
C LEU A 101 1.06 12.04 9.30
N TRP A 102 1.69 11.40 8.31
CA TRP A 102 3.11 11.66 8.00
C TRP A 102 3.36 13.11 7.55
N MET A 103 2.45 13.75 6.80
CA MET A 103 2.58 15.14 6.37
C MET A 103 2.47 16.07 7.57
N THR A 104 1.56 15.83 8.52
CA THR A 104 1.49 16.62 9.75
C THR A 104 2.75 16.47 10.59
N ASP A 105 3.32 15.26 10.68
CA ASP A 105 4.57 15.05 11.41
C ASP A 105 5.78 15.72 10.70
N ILE A 106 5.80 15.71 9.36
CA ILE A 106 6.83 16.41 8.56
C ILE A 106 6.67 17.93 8.64
N LEU A 107 5.45 18.46 8.56
CA LEU A 107 5.13 19.89 8.65
C LEU A 107 5.39 20.45 10.05
N HIS A 108 5.23 19.63 11.09
CA HIS A 108 5.55 20.01 12.48
C HIS A 108 7.01 19.68 12.87
N SER A 109 7.77 19.00 12.01
CA SER A 109 9.19 18.73 12.24
C SER A 109 10.03 19.99 12.01
N LYS A 110 10.57 20.57 13.08
CA LYS A 110 11.41 21.79 13.04
C LYS A 110 12.84 21.56 12.51
N LYS A 111 13.23 20.34 12.12
CA LYS A 111 14.59 20.04 11.63
C LYS A 111 14.61 19.93 10.10
N LYS A 112 15.03 21.01 9.45
CA LYS A 112 15.14 21.19 7.99
C LYS A 112 16.27 20.39 7.32
N THR A 113 17.10 19.68 8.08
CA THR A 113 18.34 19.02 7.61
C THR A 113 18.16 17.57 7.13
N GLY A 114 16.94 17.15 6.84
CA GLY A 114 16.67 15.79 6.41
C GLY A 114 15.50 15.71 5.45
N ILE A 115 15.54 16.46 4.35
CA ILE A 115 14.68 16.12 3.21
C ILE A 115 15.26 14.83 2.63
N THR A 116 14.77 13.69 3.09
CA THR A 116 15.25 12.38 2.65
C THR A 116 14.78 12.09 1.24
N VAL A 117 15.57 11.32 0.48
CA VAL A 117 15.21 10.83 -0.85
C VAL A 117 13.82 10.20 -0.88
N GLU A 118 13.40 9.61 0.24
CA GLU A 118 12.05 9.06 0.47
C GLU A 118 10.92 10.11 0.43
N MET A 119 11.15 11.35 0.85
CA MET A 119 10.16 12.43 0.76
C MET A 119 9.96 12.90 -0.69
N ILE A 120 11.04 12.98 -1.46
CA ILE A 120 10.99 13.32 -2.89
C ILE A 120 10.33 12.18 -3.68
N ARG A 121 10.69 10.93 -3.37
CA ARG A 121 10.05 9.74 -3.95
C ARG A 121 8.56 9.69 -3.59
N GLY A 122 8.20 9.94 -2.33
CA GLY A 122 6.81 9.99 -1.88
C GLY A 122 5.98 11.06 -2.60
N ALA A 123 6.55 12.22 -2.89
CA ALA A 123 5.91 13.26 -3.70
C ALA A 123 5.78 12.86 -5.18
N ALA A 124 6.80 12.22 -5.76
CA ALA A 124 6.75 11.73 -7.14
C ALA A 124 5.71 10.62 -7.36
N TYR A 125 5.47 9.76 -6.35
CA TYR A 125 4.41 8.75 -6.39
C TYR A 125 3.01 9.29 -6.07
N SER A 126 2.90 10.57 -5.70
CA SER A 126 1.66 11.20 -5.25
C SER A 126 0.80 11.81 -6.38
N ASN A 127 0.81 11.30 -7.61
CA ASN A 127 0.00 11.84 -8.73
C ASN A 127 0.02 13.39 -8.87
N LEU A 128 1.09 14.04 -8.40
CA LEU A 128 1.27 15.47 -8.59
C LEU A 128 1.60 15.68 -10.06
N THR A 129 0.98 16.66 -10.72
CA THR A 129 1.39 17.00 -12.09
C THR A 129 2.83 17.49 -12.07
N ASN A 130 3.54 17.37 -13.20
CA ASN A 130 4.92 17.84 -13.30
C ASN A 130 5.05 19.33 -12.88
N GLU A 131 4.03 20.17 -13.12
CA GLU A 131 3.99 21.54 -12.60
C GLU A 131 3.90 21.62 -11.06
N GLN A 132 3.04 20.82 -10.44
CA GLN A 132 2.82 20.81 -9.00
C GLN A 132 4.04 20.27 -8.24
N LEU A 133 4.68 19.23 -8.78
CA LEU A 133 5.93 18.70 -8.25
C LEU A 133 7.06 19.73 -8.38
N GLY A 134 7.14 20.43 -9.51
CA GLY A 134 8.10 21.52 -9.71
C GLY A 134 7.87 22.73 -8.81
N ALA A 135 6.62 23.08 -8.50
CA ALA A 135 6.28 24.15 -7.56
C ALA A 135 6.69 23.80 -6.12
N TYR A 136 6.39 22.58 -5.67
CA TYR A 136 6.76 22.07 -4.36
C TYR A 136 8.28 22.01 -4.15
N ILE A 137 9.03 21.55 -5.15
CA ILE A 137 10.50 21.53 -5.11
C ILE A 137 11.05 22.97 -5.08
N ARG A 138 10.49 23.90 -5.84
CA ARG A 138 10.92 25.31 -5.83
C ARG A 138 10.66 25.99 -4.49
N GLU A 139 9.53 25.72 -3.84
CA GLU A 139 9.21 26.25 -2.52
C GLU A 139 10.12 25.66 -1.43
N LEU A 140 10.52 24.39 -1.55
CA LEU A 140 11.46 23.74 -0.62
C LEU A 140 12.89 24.28 -0.72
N PHE A 141 13.32 24.72 -1.91
CA PHE A 141 14.69 25.17 -2.17
C PHE A 141 14.84 26.69 -2.35
N SER A 142 13.75 27.45 -2.40
CA SER A 142 13.82 28.91 -2.35
C SER A 142 13.96 29.39 -0.91
N ARG A 143 14.89 30.30 -0.68
CA ARG A 143 14.82 31.21 0.47
C ARG A 143 13.65 32.16 0.31
#